data_AF-A0A958SK46-F1
#
_entry.id   AF-A0A958SK46-F1
#
_cell.length_a   1.000
_cell.length_b   1.000
_cell.length_c   1.000
_cell.angle_alpha   90.00
_cell.angle_beta   90.00
_cell.angle_gamma   90.00
#
_symmetry.space_group_name_H-M   'P 1'
#
loop_
_entity.id
_entity.type
_entity.pdbx_description
1 polymer ?
#
loop_
_entity_poly.entity_id
_entity_poly.type
_entity_poly.pdbx_seq_one_letter_code
_entity_poly.pdbx_strand_id
1 'polypeptide(L)'
;MVGKGLFILILVTGFFPALAQISFSERGLPFDTFAKELKDIIPKSLLKQVPEVEFIKGSQNDFSPILFGDCFSVSHNPKNWFDRKRGRIIAVNPHLYSIIQNGFLAKLSSCRHRTQYEYALATFIYQLSLYVDKKRFFPREKKFYELNCRVFDSETTSNNLECDRLHQKKWMYSDDPKFLVLNFNSDIYDLDWSDQDRRLWLGKDSVFSVYMEYFLLDPEFSCRFPLMSSYLLTHFSDTIISPSCIHEERVESRSSQEEFLLSAESVQEVQFVLVGPGNELSSRWGHVMLLVKDLRNKNYVFSYYGDGQSGFSVIGGMTGAMWAQPYLYEAEERITHYKKLGQSLTFYPLKLTRLQVERLIHQILVALRSHRGTWNHLTNNCVVNTLRLLQAAMMFDRDEVMELKSHFPRSLVSDLVQLRIISESYH
;
A
#
# COMPACT_ATOMS: atom_id res chain seq x y z
N MET A 1 -65.46 -39.55 5.65
CA MET A 1 -64.97 -38.71 6.76
C MET A 1 -63.81 -39.44 7.43
N VAL A 2 -62.57 -38.97 7.22
CA VAL A 2 -61.41 -38.92 8.15
C VAL A 2 -60.28 -38.33 7.29
N GLY A 3 -60.06 -37.02 7.38
CA GLY A 3 -58.90 -36.35 6.80
C GLY A 3 -57.78 -36.30 7.83
N LYS A 4 -56.67 -36.98 7.58
CA LYS A 4 -55.46 -36.90 8.40
C LYS A 4 -54.71 -35.62 8.05
N GLY A 5 -54.82 -34.61 8.91
CA GLY A 5 -53.94 -33.43 8.89
C GLY A 5 -52.57 -33.79 9.47
N LEU A 6 -51.55 -33.72 8.62
CA LEU A 6 -50.15 -33.86 9.00
C LEU A 6 -49.69 -32.52 9.61
N PHE A 7 -49.59 -32.44 10.94
CA PHE A 7 -48.94 -31.33 11.62
C PHE A 7 -47.42 -31.45 11.42
N ILE A 8 -46.87 -30.63 10.53
CA ILE A 8 -45.43 -30.44 10.43
C ILE A 8 -45.02 -29.52 11.60
N LEU A 9 -44.40 -30.12 12.61
CA LEU A 9 -43.73 -29.40 13.68
C LEU A 9 -42.47 -28.77 13.07
N ILE A 10 -42.53 -27.47 12.72
CA ILE A 10 -41.34 -26.70 12.37
C ILE A 10 -40.57 -26.48 13.67
N LEU A 11 -39.59 -27.35 13.92
CA LEU A 11 -38.51 -27.10 14.88
C LEU A 11 -37.74 -25.86 14.40
N VAL A 12 -38.09 -24.70 14.96
CA VAL A 12 -37.24 -23.51 14.93
C VAL A 12 -36.04 -23.82 15.82
N THR A 13 -35.05 -24.49 15.25
CA THR A 13 -33.76 -24.70 15.91
C THR A 13 -33.05 -23.36 16.01
N GLY A 14 -33.07 -22.83 17.23
CA GLY A 14 -31.90 -22.24 17.87
C GLY A 14 -31.25 -21.07 17.15
N PHE A 15 -31.47 -19.88 17.71
CA PHE A 15 -30.45 -18.84 17.78
C PHE A 15 -29.11 -19.49 18.18
N PHE A 16 -28.24 -19.77 17.21
CA PHE A 16 -26.84 -20.00 17.52
C PHE A 16 -26.30 -18.62 17.95
N PRO A 17 -25.83 -18.43 19.19
CA PRO A 17 -25.02 -17.25 19.47
C PRO A 17 -23.87 -17.29 18.48
N ALA A 18 -23.65 -16.20 17.75
CA ALA A 18 -22.52 -16.10 16.84
C ALA A 18 -21.27 -16.48 17.65
N LEU A 19 -20.65 -17.62 17.31
CA LEU A 19 -19.42 -18.08 17.94
C LEU A 19 -18.41 -16.94 17.90
N ALA A 20 -17.75 -16.69 19.04
CA ALA A 20 -16.88 -15.55 19.20
C ALA A 20 -15.69 -15.68 18.24
N GLN A 21 -15.70 -14.95 17.11
CA GLN A 21 -14.62 -14.99 16.10
C GLN A 21 -13.22 -14.74 16.68
N ILE A 22 -13.16 -14.01 17.81
CA ILE A 22 -11.95 -13.78 18.60
C ILE A 22 -12.23 -14.16 20.06
N SER A 23 -11.37 -14.99 20.63
CA SER A 23 -11.36 -15.40 22.04
C SER A 23 -9.92 -15.50 22.58
N PHE A 24 -9.79 -15.63 23.90
CA PHE A 24 -8.52 -15.82 24.61
C PHE A 24 -8.61 -17.08 25.48
N SER A 25 -7.53 -17.84 25.60
CA SER A 25 -7.50 -19.02 26.47
C SER A 25 -7.58 -18.65 27.96
N GLU A 26 -7.04 -17.48 28.32
CA GLU A 26 -7.25 -16.91 29.65
C GLU A 26 -8.63 -16.26 29.71
N ARG A 27 -9.36 -16.55 30.79
CA ARG A 27 -10.71 -16.02 31.02
C ARG A 27 -10.68 -14.91 32.05
N GLY A 28 -11.62 -13.99 31.95
CA GLY A 28 -11.82 -12.93 32.92
C GLY A 28 -12.11 -11.60 32.25
N LEU A 29 -12.68 -10.68 33.03
CA LEU A 29 -13.16 -9.39 32.55
C LEU A 29 -12.14 -8.61 31.68
N PRO A 30 -10.84 -8.54 32.01
CA PRO A 30 -9.88 -7.82 31.16
C PRO A 30 -9.73 -8.42 29.76
N PHE A 31 -9.70 -9.75 29.64
CA PHE A 31 -9.60 -10.44 28.35
C PHE A 31 -10.91 -10.37 27.56
N ASP A 32 -12.05 -10.51 28.23
CA ASP A 32 -13.36 -10.38 27.58
C ASP A 32 -13.58 -8.96 27.03
N THR A 33 -13.16 -7.95 27.80
CA THR A 33 -13.21 -6.54 27.39
C THR A 33 -12.28 -6.27 26.21
N PHE A 34 -11.03 -6.76 26.27
CA PHE A 34 -10.07 -6.61 25.18
C PHE A 34 -10.52 -7.34 23.90
N ALA A 35 -11.10 -8.54 24.01
CA ALA A 35 -11.66 -9.27 22.89
C ALA A 35 -12.85 -8.55 22.26
N LYS A 36 -13.68 -7.88 23.07
CA LYS A 36 -14.77 -7.05 22.59
C LYS A 36 -14.24 -5.83 21.84
N GLU A 37 -13.26 -5.13 22.41
CA GLU A 37 -12.65 -3.95 21.79
C GLU A 37 -12.01 -4.26 20.43
N LEU A 38 -11.28 -5.38 20.33
CA LEU A 38 -10.77 -5.86 19.03
C LEU A 38 -11.89 -6.08 18.01
N LYS A 39 -13.04 -6.64 18.41
CA LYS A 39 -14.17 -6.87 17.51
C LYS A 39 -14.86 -5.58 17.09
N ASP A 40 -14.85 -4.57 17.96
CA ASP A 40 -15.45 -3.27 17.70
C ASP A 40 -14.56 -2.44 16.75
N ILE A 41 -13.23 -2.56 16.85
CA ILE A 41 -12.26 -1.90 15.96
C ILE A 41 -12.17 -2.59 14.60
N ILE A 42 -12.10 -3.93 14.56
CA ILE A 42 -11.82 -4.67 13.33
C ILE A 42 -13.06 -4.73 12.42
N PRO A 43 -12.94 -4.39 11.11
CA PRO A 43 -14.05 -4.46 10.18
C PRO A 43 -14.68 -5.86 10.11
N LYS A 44 -16.01 -5.92 10.11
CA LYS A 44 -16.76 -7.19 10.00
C LYS A 44 -16.38 -7.99 8.75
N SER A 45 -16.08 -7.31 7.65
CA SER A 45 -15.58 -7.88 6.39
C SER A 45 -14.21 -8.53 6.52
N LEU A 46 -13.33 -8.03 7.38
CA LEU A 46 -12.07 -8.69 7.73
C LEU A 46 -12.36 -9.90 8.64
N LEU A 47 -13.16 -9.72 9.70
CA LEU A 47 -13.48 -10.78 10.66
C LEU A 47 -14.14 -12.00 10.00
N LYS A 48 -15.01 -11.81 9.00
CA LYS A 48 -15.64 -12.90 8.23
C LYS A 48 -14.62 -13.80 7.50
N GLN A 49 -13.41 -13.32 7.24
CA GLN A 49 -12.35 -14.08 6.58
C GLN A 49 -11.52 -14.89 7.59
N VAL A 50 -11.65 -14.56 8.88
CA VAL A 50 -10.98 -15.25 9.98
C VAL A 50 -11.93 -16.34 10.52
N PRO A 51 -11.46 -17.59 10.69
CA PRO A 51 -12.24 -18.58 11.45
C PRO A 51 -12.34 -18.12 12.92
N GLU A 52 -13.05 -18.87 13.74
CA GLU A 52 -12.90 -18.71 15.20
C GLU A 52 -11.43 -18.87 15.58
N VAL A 53 -10.85 -17.81 16.13
CA VAL A 53 -9.46 -17.73 16.57
C VAL A 53 -9.41 -17.59 18.08
N GLU A 54 -8.70 -18.50 18.71
CA GLU A 54 -8.30 -18.43 20.11
C GLU A 54 -6.86 -17.93 20.20
N PHE A 55 -6.67 -16.80 20.87
CA PHE A 55 -5.35 -16.36 21.27
C PHE A 55 -4.91 -17.13 22.51
N ILE A 56 -3.68 -17.64 22.47
CA ILE A 56 -3.07 -18.37 23.60
C ILE A 56 -1.79 -17.68 24.05
N LYS A 57 -1.47 -17.84 25.34
CA LYS A 57 -0.22 -17.36 25.92
C LYS A 57 0.91 -18.28 25.48
N GLY A 58 1.86 -17.77 24.70
CA GLY A 58 3.03 -18.53 24.27
C GLY A 58 4.09 -18.67 25.36
N SER A 59 5.07 -19.55 25.15
CA SER A 59 6.22 -19.72 26.07
C SER A 59 7.21 -18.58 25.89
N GLN A 60 7.82 -18.06 26.97
CA GLN A 60 8.81 -16.98 26.86
C GLN A 60 9.97 -17.31 25.90
N ASN A 61 10.37 -18.58 25.81
CA ASN A 61 11.47 -19.02 24.94
C ASN A 61 11.12 -19.00 23.45
N ASP A 62 9.83 -18.91 23.09
CA ASP A 62 9.37 -18.85 21.71
C ASP A 62 9.38 -17.43 21.15
N PHE A 63 9.56 -16.40 22.00
CA PHE A 63 9.46 -15.00 21.63
C PHE A 63 10.73 -14.26 22.01
N SER A 64 11.16 -13.35 21.13
CA SER A 64 12.17 -12.36 21.51
C SER A 64 11.64 -11.47 22.66
N PRO A 65 12.52 -10.99 23.56
CA PRO A 65 12.14 -10.05 24.60
C PRO A 65 11.53 -8.78 24.00
N ILE A 66 10.48 -8.24 24.64
CA ILE A 66 9.94 -6.92 24.29
C ILE A 66 10.78 -5.86 25.01
N LEU A 67 11.62 -5.13 24.27
CA LEU A 67 12.31 -3.96 24.78
C LEU A 67 11.44 -2.73 24.49
N PHE A 68 10.66 -2.29 25.48
CA PHE A 68 9.77 -1.12 25.38
C PHE A 68 10.51 0.23 25.19
N GLY A 69 11.85 0.23 25.14
CA GLY A 69 12.68 1.40 24.84
C GLY A 69 13.02 1.58 23.36
N ASP A 70 13.07 0.48 22.62
CA ASP A 70 13.18 0.48 21.16
C ASP A 70 11.79 0.24 20.62
N CYS A 71 11.13 1.29 20.14
CA CYS A 71 9.79 1.25 19.56
C CYS A 71 9.67 0.41 18.27
N PHE A 72 10.69 -0.39 18.01
CA PHE A 72 10.88 -1.33 16.92
C PHE A 72 11.09 -2.78 17.38
N SER A 73 11.05 -3.11 18.67
CA SER A 73 11.20 -4.50 19.13
C SER A 73 9.86 -5.21 19.40
N VAL A 74 9.01 -5.29 18.37
CA VAL A 74 8.52 -6.64 18.03
C VAL A 74 9.40 -7.11 16.88
N SER A 75 10.57 -7.65 17.22
CA SER A 75 11.40 -8.35 16.26
C SER A 75 10.58 -9.52 15.68
N HIS A 76 9.95 -9.33 14.52
CA HIS A 76 10.35 -9.99 13.29
C HIS A 76 10.84 -11.43 13.43
N ASN A 77 10.07 -12.26 14.11
CA ASN A 77 10.08 -13.66 13.77
C ASN A 77 8.65 -14.14 13.52
N PRO A 78 8.09 -13.84 12.33
CA PRO A 78 6.80 -14.40 11.91
C PRO A 78 6.80 -15.94 11.88
N LYS A 79 7.94 -16.61 12.10
CA LYS A 79 8.03 -18.07 12.23
C LYS A 79 7.39 -18.62 13.51
N ASN A 80 7.23 -17.82 14.58
CA ASN A 80 6.86 -18.36 15.90
C ASN A 80 5.42 -18.04 16.36
N TRP A 81 4.64 -17.26 15.61
CA TRP A 81 3.32 -16.80 16.06
C TRP A 81 2.15 -17.63 15.55
N PHE A 82 2.39 -18.47 14.54
CA PHE A 82 1.38 -19.34 13.96
C PHE A 82 1.79 -20.80 14.11
N ASP A 83 1.11 -21.54 14.98
CA ASP A 83 1.00 -22.98 14.74
C ASP A 83 0.10 -23.19 13.52
N ARG A 84 0.75 -23.21 12.34
CA ARG A 84 0.11 -23.48 11.04
C ARG A 84 -0.69 -24.79 11.04
N LYS A 85 -0.46 -25.70 11.99
CA LYS A 85 -1.08 -27.03 11.99
C LYS A 85 -2.55 -27.03 12.43
N ARG A 86 -3.06 -25.98 13.08
CA ARG A 86 -4.47 -25.96 13.59
C ARG A 86 -5.32 -24.78 13.11
N GLY A 87 -4.72 -23.74 12.52
CA GLY A 87 -5.43 -22.67 11.79
C GLY A 87 -6.45 -21.82 12.58
N ARG A 88 -6.62 -22.07 13.87
CA ARG A 88 -7.57 -21.44 14.81
C ARG A 88 -6.93 -20.98 16.13
N ILE A 89 -5.63 -21.20 16.29
CA ILE A 89 -4.90 -20.86 17.52
C ILE A 89 -3.74 -19.93 17.14
N ILE A 90 -3.67 -18.77 17.80
CA ILE A 90 -2.56 -17.81 17.62
C ILE A 90 -1.84 -17.65 18.95
N ALA A 91 -0.59 -18.08 19.01
CA ALA A 91 0.25 -17.88 20.18
C ALA A 91 0.85 -16.48 20.15
N VAL A 92 0.68 -15.72 21.22
CA VAL A 92 1.24 -14.36 21.34
C VAL A 92 2.14 -14.25 22.57
N ASN A 93 2.99 -13.23 22.55
CA ASN A 93 4.00 -13.02 23.57
C ASN A 93 3.33 -12.92 24.96
N PRO A 94 3.81 -13.66 25.97
CA PRO A 94 3.23 -13.67 27.32
C PRO A 94 3.21 -12.29 28.00
N HIS A 95 4.07 -11.35 27.61
CA HIS A 95 4.02 -9.98 28.11
C HIS A 95 2.74 -9.23 27.69
N LEU A 96 2.15 -9.54 26.53
CA LEU A 96 0.88 -8.94 26.12
C LEU A 96 -0.28 -9.35 27.04
N TYR A 97 -0.25 -10.59 27.54
CA TYR A 97 -1.24 -11.05 28.54
C TYR A 97 -1.13 -10.24 29.82
N SER A 98 0.09 -9.94 30.29
CA SER A 98 0.25 -9.07 31.46
C SER A 98 -0.21 -7.63 31.21
N ILE A 99 -0.09 -7.11 29.99
CA ILE A 99 -0.63 -5.79 29.64
C ILE A 99 -2.16 -5.80 29.69
N ILE A 100 -2.80 -6.81 29.11
CA ILE A 100 -4.27 -6.97 29.10
C ILE A 100 -4.80 -7.12 30.53
N GLN A 101 -4.19 -7.99 31.34
CA GLN A 101 -4.62 -8.26 32.72
C GLN A 101 -4.59 -7.02 33.60
N ASN A 102 -3.53 -6.22 33.47
CA ASN A 102 -3.26 -5.12 34.39
C ASN A 102 -3.75 -3.76 33.85
N GLY A 103 -4.21 -3.69 32.59
CA GLY A 103 -4.71 -2.47 31.97
C GLY A 103 -3.68 -1.32 31.95
N PHE A 104 -2.38 -1.64 31.89
CA PHE A 104 -1.32 -0.65 32.13
C PHE A 104 -1.33 0.48 31.07
N LEU A 105 -1.56 1.71 31.54
CA LEU A 105 -1.36 2.96 30.81
C LEU A 105 0.08 3.47 30.92
N ALA A 106 1.07 2.58 31.00
CA ALA A 106 2.47 3.01 31.01
C ALA A 106 2.73 3.79 29.72
N LYS A 107 2.98 5.10 29.86
CA LYS A 107 3.27 5.97 28.73
C LYS A 107 4.56 5.50 28.08
N LEU A 108 4.52 5.25 26.79
CA LEU A 108 5.71 5.00 25.99
C LEU A 108 6.20 6.36 25.49
N SER A 109 7.27 6.88 26.08
CA SER A 109 7.77 8.23 25.78
C SER A 109 8.47 8.34 24.43
N SER A 110 8.90 7.22 23.84
CA SER A 110 9.62 7.17 22.56
C SER A 110 8.82 6.52 21.43
N CYS A 111 7.61 6.01 21.67
CA CYS A 111 6.86 5.19 20.72
C CYS A 111 5.65 5.88 20.14
N ARG A 112 5.25 5.52 18.91
CA ARG A 112 4.04 6.06 18.27
C ARG A 112 2.78 5.74 19.10
N HIS A 113 2.65 4.48 19.53
CA HIS A 113 1.59 4.08 20.45
C HIS A 113 1.90 4.69 21.80
N ARG A 114 0.99 5.52 22.31
CA ARG A 114 1.19 6.33 23.53
C ARG A 114 1.22 5.45 24.77
N THR A 115 0.59 4.28 24.71
CA THR A 115 0.49 3.35 25.84
C THR A 115 0.86 1.92 25.44
N GLN A 116 1.26 1.12 26.43
CA GLN A 116 1.43 -0.33 26.25
C GLN A 116 0.15 -1.03 25.80
N TYR A 117 -1.03 -0.51 26.19
CA TYR A 117 -2.32 -1.05 25.78
C TYR A 117 -2.59 -0.86 24.28
N GLU A 118 -2.40 0.34 23.76
CA GLU A 118 -2.49 0.63 22.31
C GLU A 118 -1.51 -0.24 21.52
N TYR A 119 -0.31 -0.43 22.05
CA TYR A 119 0.68 -1.34 21.49
C TYR A 119 0.22 -2.81 21.47
N ALA A 120 -0.48 -3.26 22.51
CA ALA A 120 -1.09 -4.58 22.52
C ALA A 120 -2.15 -4.69 21.41
N LEU A 121 -3.11 -3.76 21.34
CA LEU A 121 -4.14 -3.73 20.28
C LEU A 121 -3.53 -3.81 18.88
N ALA A 122 -2.54 -2.96 18.61
CA ALA A 122 -1.78 -2.94 17.37
C ALA A 122 -1.18 -4.31 17.02
N THR A 123 -0.58 -4.98 18.01
CA THR A 123 0.01 -6.30 17.81
C THR A 123 -1.03 -7.35 17.43
N PHE A 124 -2.20 -7.38 18.08
CA PHE A 124 -3.26 -8.34 17.76
C PHE A 124 -3.89 -8.07 16.38
N ILE A 125 -4.13 -6.80 16.03
CA ILE A 125 -4.62 -6.39 14.71
C ILE A 125 -3.64 -6.80 13.61
N TYR A 126 -2.35 -6.57 13.83
CA TYR A 126 -1.30 -6.98 12.91
C TYR A 126 -1.32 -8.50 12.67
N GLN A 127 -1.41 -9.32 13.73
CA GLN A 127 -1.43 -10.79 13.57
C GLN A 127 -2.67 -11.27 12.81
N LEU A 128 -3.84 -10.72 13.09
CA LEU A 128 -5.07 -11.08 12.38
C LEU A 128 -5.00 -10.69 10.91
N SER A 129 -4.50 -9.49 10.61
CA SER A 129 -4.32 -9.02 9.24
C SER A 129 -3.31 -9.88 8.48
N LEU A 130 -2.25 -10.32 9.15
CA LEU A 130 -1.24 -11.22 8.58
C LEU A 130 -1.81 -12.61 8.26
N TYR A 131 -2.71 -13.10 9.11
CA TYR A 131 -3.45 -14.33 8.85
C TYR A 131 -4.33 -14.18 7.61
N VAL A 132 -5.11 -13.09 7.55
CA VAL A 132 -6.01 -12.82 6.43
C VAL A 132 -5.23 -12.70 5.12
N ASP A 133 -4.15 -11.95 5.10
CA ASP A 133 -3.33 -11.77 3.90
C ASP A 133 -2.73 -13.09 3.38
N LYS A 134 -2.27 -13.95 4.29
CA LYS A 134 -1.73 -15.27 3.93
C LYS A 134 -2.80 -16.26 3.48
N LYS A 135 -4.06 -16.04 3.84
CA LYS A 135 -5.18 -16.77 3.27
C LYS A 135 -5.52 -16.15 1.92
N ARG A 136 -5.42 -16.96 0.85
CA ARG A 136 -5.74 -16.51 -0.51
C ARG A 136 -7.10 -15.78 -0.55
N PHE A 137 -7.10 -14.50 -0.86
CA PHE A 137 -8.25 -13.67 -1.20
C PHE A 137 -8.45 -13.67 -2.72
N PHE A 138 -9.57 -14.17 -3.24
CA PHE A 138 -9.86 -13.99 -4.67
C PHE A 138 -10.54 -12.64 -4.92
N PRO A 139 -9.99 -11.75 -5.78
CA PRO A 139 -10.66 -10.52 -6.18
C PRO A 139 -12.05 -10.82 -6.75
N ARG A 140 -13.05 -10.01 -6.39
CA ARG A 140 -14.45 -10.23 -6.82
C ARG A 140 -14.57 -10.33 -8.34
N GLU A 141 -13.82 -9.50 -9.06
CA GLU A 141 -13.76 -9.45 -10.53
C GLU A 141 -13.22 -10.75 -11.16
N LYS A 142 -12.42 -11.52 -10.41
CA LYS A 142 -11.80 -12.78 -10.86
C LYS A 142 -12.59 -14.03 -10.46
N LYS A 143 -13.68 -13.87 -9.69
CA LYS A 143 -14.53 -14.97 -9.25
C LYS A 143 -15.22 -15.70 -10.42
N PHE A 144 -15.57 -14.98 -11.49
CA PHE A 144 -16.12 -15.58 -12.70
C PHE A 144 -15.10 -16.44 -13.45
N TYR A 145 -13.85 -15.98 -13.54
CA TYR A 145 -12.75 -16.74 -14.14
C TYR A 145 -12.42 -18.01 -13.35
N GLU A 146 -12.46 -17.94 -12.01
CA GLU A 146 -12.30 -19.12 -11.16
C GLU A 146 -13.41 -20.17 -11.42
N LEU A 147 -14.67 -19.74 -11.50
CA LEU A 147 -15.79 -20.64 -11.81
C LEU A 147 -15.61 -21.31 -13.17
N ASN A 148 -15.19 -20.55 -14.19
CA ASN A 148 -14.92 -21.10 -15.51
C ASN A 148 -13.77 -22.10 -15.48
N CYS A 149 -12.67 -21.81 -14.80
CA CYS A 149 -11.56 -22.74 -14.65
C CYS A 149 -11.98 -24.05 -13.97
N ARG A 150 -12.84 -23.98 -12.94
CA ARG A 150 -13.40 -25.18 -12.30
C ARG A 150 -14.24 -26.04 -13.25
N VAL A 151 -14.97 -25.42 -14.18
CA VAL A 151 -15.74 -26.13 -15.21
C VAL A 151 -14.79 -26.78 -16.22
N PHE A 152 -13.78 -26.05 -16.70
CA PHE A 152 -12.79 -26.56 -17.66
C PHE A 152 -11.94 -27.72 -17.11
N ASP A 153 -11.53 -27.64 -15.84
CA ASP A 153 -10.79 -28.70 -15.13
C ASP A 153 -11.62 -29.99 -15.01
N SER A 154 -12.95 -29.89 -15.05
CA SER A 154 -13.86 -31.04 -14.96
C SER A 154 -14.15 -31.72 -16.30
N GLU A 155 -13.93 -31.03 -17.42
CA GLU A 155 -14.34 -31.51 -18.76
C GLU A 155 -13.17 -31.89 -19.68
N THR A 156 -11.94 -31.44 -19.43
CA THR A 156 -10.81 -31.66 -20.36
C THR A 156 -9.48 -31.92 -19.66
N THR A 157 -8.66 -32.83 -20.22
CA THR A 157 -7.24 -33.04 -19.86
C THR A 157 -6.29 -32.05 -20.54
N SER A 158 -6.79 -30.95 -21.13
CA SER A 158 -5.96 -29.95 -21.78
C SER A 158 -5.48 -28.90 -20.76
N ASN A 159 -4.17 -28.74 -20.64
CA ASN A 159 -3.56 -27.68 -19.81
C ASN A 159 -4.02 -26.31 -20.31
N ASN A 160 -5.00 -25.71 -19.63
CA ASN A 160 -5.33 -24.31 -19.82
C ASN A 160 -4.31 -23.47 -19.05
N LEU A 161 -3.29 -22.99 -19.77
CA LEU A 161 -2.21 -22.17 -19.23
C LEU A 161 -2.72 -20.93 -18.47
N GLU A 162 -3.90 -20.41 -18.81
CA GLU A 162 -4.52 -19.27 -18.13
C GLU A 162 -5.09 -19.70 -16.77
N CYS A 163 -5.78 -20.83 -16.70
CA CYS A 163 -6.24 -21.41 -15.44
C CYS A 163 -5.06 -21.85 -14.56
N ASP A 164 -4.02 -22.45 -15.13
CA ASP A 164 -2.79 -22.80 -14.41
C ASP A 164 -2.15 -21.55 -13.78
N ARG A 165 -2.05 -20.45 -14.52
CA ARG A 165 -1.55 -19.17 -14.00
C ARG A 165 -2.44 -18.60 -12.90
N LEU A 166 -3.77 -18.67 -13.06
CA LEU A 166 -4.73 -18.23 -12.04
C LEU A 166 -4.62 -19.05 -10.75
N HIS A 167 -4.40 -20.37 -10.86
CA HIS A 167 -4.23 -21.28 -9.72
C HIS A 167 -2.86 -21.17 -9.05
N GLN A 168 -1.80 -20.84 -9.81
CA GLN A 168 -0.46 -20.61 -9.29
C GLN A 168 -0.32 -19.28 -8.55
N LYS A 169 -1.11 -18.26 -8.91
CA LYS A 169 -1.08 -16.97 -8.23
C LYS A 169 -1.58 -17.12 -6.79
N LYS A 170 -0.72 -16.78 -5.83
CA LYS A 170 -1.14 -16.59 -4.44
C LYS A 170 -1.85 -15.25 -4.40
N TRP A 171 -3.16 -15.27 -4.28
CA TRP A 171 -3.94 -14.05 -4.22
C TRP A 171 -3.88 -13.49 -2.80
N MET A 172 -2.81 -12.81 -2.44
CA MET A 172 -2.70 -12.08 -1.18
C MET A 172 -3.09 -10.62 -1.43
N TYR A 173 -3.57 -9.89 -0.42
CA TYR A 173 -3.75 -8.45 -0.56
C TYR A 173 -2.40 -7.76 -0.79
N SER A 174 -1.34 -8.26 -0.16
CA SER A 174 0.04 -7.84 -0.41
C SER A 174 0.58 -8.16 -1.81
N ASP A 175 -0.09 -9.04 -2.55
CA ASP A 175 0.23 -9.41 -3.95
C ASP A 175 -0.73 -8.75 -4.96
N ASP A 176 -1.73 -7.97 -4.51
CA ASP A 176 -2.61 -7.22 -5.39
C ASP A 176 -1.82 -6.10 -6.10
N PRO A 177 -1.80 -6.04 -7.45
CA PRO A 177 -1.13 -4.97 -8.18
C PRO A 177 -1.54 -3.56 -7.72
N LYS A 178 -2.82 -3.34 -7.38
CA LYS A 178 -3.31 -2.03 -6.92
C LYS A 178 -2.71 -1.67 -5.58
N PHE A 179 -2.66 -2.61 -4.64
CA PHE A 179 -1.99 -2.44 -3.36
C PHE A 179 -0.49 -2.18 -3.53
N LEU A 180 0.18 -2.96 -4.38
CA LEU A 180 1.62 -2.85 -4.61
C LEU A 180 2.01 -1.49 -5.19
N VAL A 181 1.22 -0.93 -6.11
CA VAL A 181 1.47 0.40 -6.67
C VAL A 181 1.30 1.51 -5.62
N LEU A 182 0.36 1.36 -4.69
CA LEU A 182 0.16 2.31 -3.60
C LEU A 182 1.20 2.19 -2.49
N ASN A 183 1.80 1.01 -2.34
CA ASN A 183 2.90 0.77 -1.43
C ASN A 183 4.23 1.26 -2.04
N PHE A 184 4.44 2.58 -2.09
CA PHE A 184 5.70 3.19 -2.53
C PHE A 184 6.91 2.76 -1.69
N ASN A 185 6.66 2.06 -0.58
CA ASN A 185 7.67 1.64 0.36
C ASN A 185 8.33 0.27 0.01
N SER A 186 7.93 -0.41 -1.06
CA SER A 186 8.44 -1.76 -1.34
C SER A 186 9.87 -1.84 -1.91
N ASP A 187 10.46 -0.75 -2.40
CA ASP A 187 11.73 -0.78 -3.19
C ASP A 187 12.84 0.16 -2.67
N ILE A 188 12.75 0.56 -1.41
CA ILE A 188 13.65 1.52 -0.75
C ILE A 188 14.36 0.79 0.38
N TYR A 189 15.69 0.87 0.43
CA TYR A 189 16.51 0.07 1.34
C TYR A 189 17.23 0.84 2.45
N ASP A 190 17.03 2.15 2.63
CA ASP A 190 17.69 2.86 3.74
C ASP A 190 17.15 4.28 3.88
N LEU A 191 16.84 4.71 5.11
CA LEU A 191 16.32 6.03 5.42
C LEU A 191 16.78 6.51 6.79
N ASP A 192 16.95 7.83 6.95
CA ASP A 192 17.08 8.49 8.24
C ASP A 192 15.68 8.66 8.89
N TRP A 193 15.60 8.56 10.22
CA TRP A 193 14.55 7.77 10.88
C TRP A 193 13.48 8.53 11.70
N SER A 194 13.19 9.80 11.41
CA SER A 194 12.37 10.58 12.37
C SER A 194 10.86 10.30 12.36
N ASP A 195 10.23 9.95 11.22
CA ASP A 195 8.75 10.03 11.14
C ASP A 195 7.97 8.84 10.53
N GLN A 196 8.62 7.88 9.84
CA GLN A 196 7.94 6.74 9.20
C GLN A 196 8.27 5.38 9.86
N ASP A 197 7.26 4.51 9.95
CA ASP A 197 7.40 3.19 10.58
C ASP A 197 8.21 2.25 9.70
N ARG A 198 9.35 1.80 10.24
CA ARG A 198 10.25 0.81 9.61
C ARG A 198 9.53 -0.46 9.18
N ARG A 199 8.37 -0.78 9.78
CA ARG A 199 7.61 -1.98 9.45
C ARG A 199 6.99 -1.97 8.05
N LEU A 200 6.78 -0.79 7.46
CA LEU A 200 6.29 -0.68 6.08
C LEU A 200 7.32 -1.19 5.03
N TRP A 201 8.56 -1.46 5.45
CA TRP A 201 9.70 -1.79 4.59
C TRP A 201 10.17 -3.24 4.70
N LEU A 202 9.51 -4.07 5.52
CA LEU A 202 9.97 -5.42 5.89
C LEU A 202 9.71 -6.50 4.86
N GLY A 203 9.43 -6.09 3.63
CA GLY A 203 9.02 -6.96 2.54
C GLY A 203 7.51 -7.15 2.45
N LYS A 204 7.10 -7.80 1.36
CA LYS A 204 5.71 -7.97 0.95
C LYS A 204 4.86 -8.71 1.99
N ASP A 205 5.46 -9.67 2.68
CA ASP A 205 4.75 -10.58 3.59
C ASP A 205 4.14 -9.93 4.84
N SER A 206 4.50 -8.68 5.18
CA SER A 206 4.04 -7.99 6.40
C SER A 206 3.39 -6.64 6.14
N VAL A 207 3.65 -6.00 5.00
CA VAL A 207 3.29 -4.61 4.77
C VAL A 207 1.77 -4.37 4.80
N PHE A 208 0.97 -5.33 4.32
CA PHE A 208 -0.49 -5.25 4.43
C PHE A 208 -0.94 -5.15 5.90
N SER A 209 -0.32 -5.93 6.78
CA SER A 209 -0.67 -5.98 8.20
C SER A 209 -0.32 -4.68 8.91
N VAL A 210 0.78 -4.04 8.49
CA VAL A 210 1.16 -2.72 8.97
C VAL A 210 0.14 -1.69 8.50
N TYR A 211 -0.21 -1.65 7.21
CA TYR A 211 -1.24 -0.73 6.71
C TYR A 211 -2.59 -0.94 7.40
N MET A 212 -2.97 -2.18 7.74
CA MET A 212 -4.19 -2.45 8.52
C MET A 212 -4.10 -1.92 9.95
N GLU A 213 -2.96 -2.04 10.62
CA GLU A 213 -2.76 -1.42 11.93
C GLU A 213 -2.99 0.10 11.86
N TYR A 214 -2.36 0.77 10.91
CA TYR A 214 -2.55 2.19 10.70
C TYR A 214 -3.98 2.55 10.33
N PHE A 215 -4.58 1.84 9.38
CA PHE A 215 -5.94 2.08 8.92
C PHE A 215 -6.97 2.00 10.04
N LEU A 216 -6.73 1.16 11.05
CA LEU A 216 -7.65 0.94 12.16
C LEU A 216 -7.35 1.78 13.40
N LEU A 217 -6.10 2.18 13.63
CA LEU A 217 -5.67 2.85 14.86
C LEU A 217 -5.19 4.30 14.67
N ASP A 218 -4.79 4.69 13.46
CA ASP A 218 -4.36 6.07 13.16
C ASP A 218 -5.55 6.88 12.63
N PRO A 219 -6.10 7.83 13.40
CA PRO A 219 -7.24 8.64 12.97
C PRO A 219 -6.92 9.53 11.76
N GLU A 220 -5.64 9.81 11.48
CA GLU A 220 -5.20 10.63 10.35
C GLU A 220 -4.79 9.77 9.14
N PHE A 221 -4.96 8.45 9.19
CA PHE A 221 -4.49 7.54 8.13
C PHE A 221 -5.00 7.92 6.74
N SER A 222 -6.30 8.23 6.64
CA SER A 222 -6.92 8.63 5.37
C SER A 222 -6.38 9.95 4.83
N CYS A 223 -5.89 10.85 5.70
CA CYS A 223 -5.23 12.08 5.25
C CYS A 223 -3.78 11.82 4.82
N ARG A 224 -3.08 10.94 5.54
CA ARG A 224 -1.67 10.60 5.28
C ARG A 224 -1.49 9.72 4.03
N PHE A 225 -2.40 8.78 3.80
CA PHE A 225 -2.37 7.82 2.70
C PHE A 225 -3.75 7.68 2.03
N PRO A 226 -4.27 8.74 1.37
CA PRO A 226 -5.66 8.79 0.88
C PRO A 226 -6.02 7.68 -0.10
N LEU A 227 -5.11 7.33 -1.03
CA LEU A 227 -5.36 6.25 -1.98
C LEU A 227 -5.30 4.86 -1.34
N MET A 228 -4.39 4.64 -0.37
CA MET A 228 -4.35 3.40 0.40
C MET A 228 -5.59 3.24 1.27
N SER A 229 -6.05 4.32 1.91
CA SER A 229 -7.32 4.33 2.63
C SER A 229 -8.49 4.01 1.71
N SER A 230 -8.53 4.62 0.51
CA SER A 230 -9.57 4.33 -0.48
C SER A 230 -9.56 2.86 -0.89
N TYR A 231 -8.38 2.30 -1.18
CA TYR A 231 -8.20 0.88 -1.48
C TYR A 231 -8.70 -0.01 -0.34
N LEU A 232 -8.28 0.23 0.91
CA LEU A 232 -8.71 -0.57 2.06
C LEU A 232 -10.21 -0.43 2.33
N LEU A 233 -10.80 0.75 2.15
CA LEU A 233 -12.25 0.94 2.24
C LEU A 233 -13.00 0.13 1.19
N THR A 234 -12.49 -0.04 -0.03
CA THR A 234 -13.14 -0.91 -1.03
C THR A 234 -13.27 -2.37 -0.55
N HIS A 235 -12.39 -2.80 0.37
CA HIS A 235 -12.37 -4.14 0.93
C HIS A 235 -13.02 -4.23 2.32
N PHE A 236 -12.99 -3.16 3.11
CA PHE A 236 -13.23 -3.17 4.56
C PHE A 236 -14.07 -1.98 5.09
N SER A 237 -15.00 -1.43 4.31
CA SER A 237 -15.77 -0.21 4.62
C SER A 237 -16.74 -0.25 5.80
N ASP A 238 -16.95 -1.39 6.47
CA ASP A 238 -18.12 -1.60 7.34
C ASP A 238 -18.06 -0.88 8.71
N THR A 239 -16.92 -0.29 9.09
CA THR A 239 -16.71 0.22 10.46
C THR A 239 -15.96 1.56 10.54
N ILE A 240 -15.56 2.16 9.42
CA ILE A 240 -14.58 3.26 9.43
C ILE A 240 -15.19 4.56 8.94
N ILE A 241 -15.08 5.59 9.76
CA ILE A 241 -15.42 6.98 9.41
C ILE A 241 -14.14 7.66 8.98
N SER A 242 -14.07 8.12 7.73
CA SER A 242 -12.95 8.92 7.26
C SER A 242 -13.16 10.39 7.67
N PRO A 243 -12.20 11.04 8.35
CA PRO A 243 -12.27 12.46 8.62
C PRO A 243 -12.26 13.28 7.32
N SER A 244 -12.72 14.53 7.41
CA SER A 244 -12.48 15.52 6.36
C SER A 244 -11.01 15.92 6.39
N CYS A 245 -10.29 15.71 5.29
CA CYS A 245 -8.89 16.06 5.15
C CYS A 245 -8.73 17.34 4.32
N ILE A 246 -7.73 18.15 4.65
CA ILE A 246 -7.24 19.20 3.77
C ILE A 246 -6.00 18.62 3.08
N HIS A 247 -6.08 18.41 1.77
CA HIS A 247 -4.99 17.86 0.96
C HIS A 247 -4.23 18.97 0.22
N GLU A 248 -3.84 19.98 0.98
CA GLU A 248 -3.01 21.08 0.51
C GLU A 248 -1.75 21.14 1.37
N GLU A 249 -0.57 21.11 0.76
CA GLU A 249 0.70 21.03 1.47
C GLU A 249 1.71 22.04 0.94
N ARG A 250 2.51 22.61 1.86
CA ARG A 250 3.69 23.38 1.48
C ARG A 250 4.82 22.42 1.11
N VAL A 251 5.31 22.54 -0.12
CA VAL A 251 6.41 21.75 -0.67
C VAL A 251 7.51 22.69 -1.11
N GLU A 252 8.73 22.44 -0.64
CA GLU A 252 9.91 23.21 -1.01
C GLU A 252 10.42 22.82 -2.41
N SER A 253 10.71 23.83 -3.24
CA SER A 253 11.44 23.67 -4.49
C SER A 253 12.85 23.15 -4.22
N ARG A 254 13.25 22.08 -4.91
CA ARG A 254 14.63 21.56 -4.76
C ARG A 254 15.68 22.56 -5.23
N SER A 255 15.35 23.43 -6.17
CA SER A 255 16.32 24.33 -6.80
C SER A 255 16.38 25.72 -6.18
N SER A 256 15.22 26.32 -5.91
CA SER A 256 15.12 27.70 -5.39
C SER A 256 14.93 27.77 -3.88
N GLN A 257 14.66 26.65 -3.20
CA GLN A 257 14.22 26.62 -1.80
C GLN A 257 12.93 27.43 -1.53
N GLU A 258 12.23 27.86 -2.58
CA GLU A 258 10.93 28.51 -2.45
C GLU A 258 9.86 27.48 -2.07
N GLU A 259 9.02 27.80 -1.10
CA GLU A 259 7.87 26.97 -0.78
C GLU A 259 6.69 27.23 -1.72
N PHE A 260 6.08 26.16 -2.18
CA PHE A 260 4.88 26.17 -2.98
C PHE A 260 3.75 25.50 -2.24
N LEU A 261 2.55 26.02 -2.41
CA LEU A 261 1.36 25.38 -1.90
C LEU A 261 0.86 24.43 -3.00
N LEU A 262 0.91 23.11 -2.80
CA LEU A 262 0.42 22.12 -3.76
C LEU A 262 -0.91 21.56 -3.28
N SER A 263 -1.96 21.74 -4.07
CA SER A 263 -3.30 21.21 -3.81
C SER A 263 -3.86 20.63 -5.10
N ALA A 264 -4.71 19.62 -4.99
CA ALA A 264 -5.37 19.06 -6.16
C ALA A 264 -6.26 20.12 -6.82
N GLU A 265 -7.01 20.90 -6.04
CA GLU A 265 -8.03 21.87 -6.46
C GLU A 265 -7.49 22.96 -7.39
N SER A 266 -6.23 23.34 -7.22
CA SER A 266 -5.58 24.37 -8.01
C SER A 266 -4.99 23.87 -9.32
N VAL A 267 -4.91 22.55 -9.55
CA VAL A 267 -4.30 21.98 -10.76
C VAL A 267 -5.25 22.06 -11.95
N GLN A 268 -4.83 22.80 -12.97
CA GLN A 268 -5.53 22.96 -14.24
C GLN A 268 -5.24 21.81 -15.20
N GLU A 269 -3.97 21.42 -15.33
CA GLU A 269 -3.51 20.43 -16.30
C GLU A 269 -2.27 19.72 -15.76
N VAL A 270 -2.12 18.44 -16.11
CA VAL A 270 -0.86 17.72 -15.94
C VAL A 270 -0.38 17.22 -17.30
N GLN A 271 0.90 17.44 -17.60
CA GLN A 271 1.53 16.98 -18.82
C GLN A 271 2.65 15.98 -18.49
N PHE A 272 2.71 14.91 -19.26
CA PHE A 272 3.85 14.00 -19.28
C PHE A 272 4.97 14.63 -20.13
N VAL A 273 6.16 14.75 -19.57
CA VAL A 273 7.31 15.36 -20.26
C VAL A 273 8.34 14.29 -20.59
N LEU A 274 8.59 14.10 -21.88
CA LEU A 274 9.71 13.30 -22.37
C LEU A 274 10.92 14.21 -22.60
N VAL A 275 12.03 13.87 -21.94
CA VAL A 275 13.33 14.46 -22.21
C VAL A 275 14.11 13.50 -23.10
N GLY A 276 14.61 14.03 -24.22
CA GLY A 276 15.41 13.28 -25.18
C GLY A 276 16.73 12.78 -24.60
N PRO A 277 17.43 11.89 -25.33
CA PRO A 277 18.71 11.34 -24.89
C PRO A 277 19.75 12.46 -24.70
N GLY A 278 20.53 12.37 -23.62
CA GLY A 278 21.68 13.24 -23.38
C GLY A 278 22.99 12.64 -23.91
N ASN A 279 24.07 13.43 -23.80
CA ASN A 279 25.40 13.03 -24.27
C ASN A 279 26.15 12.13 -23.28
N GLU A 280 25.80 12.18 -21.99
CA GLU A 280 26.42 11.35 -20.94
C GLU A 280 25.80 9.96 -20.89
N LEU A 281 26.60 8.94 -20.57
CA LEU A 281 26.14 7.54 -20.49
C LEU A 281 24.93 7.35 -19.56
N SER A 282 24.87 8.09 -18.46
CA SER A 282 23.77 8.11 -17.49
C SER A 282 22.44 8.67 -18.05
N SER A 283 22.49 9.50 -19.08
CA SER A 283 21.32 10.20 -19.67
C SER A 283 20.99 9.75 -21.09
N ARG A 284 21.71 8.77 -21.65
CA ARG A 284 21.52 8.28 -23.03
C ARG A 284 20.14 7.69 -23.33
N TRP A 285 19.41 7.23 -22.31
CA TRP A 285 18.07 6.68 -22.48
C TRP A 285 16.96 7.74 -22.42
N GLY A 286 17.32 8.99 -22.11
CA GLY A 286 16.38 10.07 -21.85
C GLY A 286 15.86 10.07 -20.42
N HIS A 287 14.83 10.88 -20.17
CA HIS A 287 14.22 11.05 -18.84
C HIS A 287 12.73 11.35 -18.97
N VAL A 288 11.95 11.08 -17.92
CA VAL A 288 10.51 11.40 -17.89
C VAL A 288 10.18 12.20 -16.62
N MET A 289 9.25 13.13 -16.76
CA MET A 289 8.79 13.99 -15.66
C MET A 289 7.30 14.29 -15.81
N LEU A 290 6.68 14.85 -14.77
CA LEU A 290 5.32 15.38 -14.82
C LEU A 290 5.38 16.89 -14.63
N LEU A 291 4.87 17.63 -15.62
CA LEU A 291 4.63 19.06 -15.51
C LEU A 291 3.21 19.29 -14.99
N VAL A 292 3.09 19.93 -13.83
CA VAL A 292 1.82 20.33 -13.22
C VAL A 292 1.62 21.82 -13.46
N LYS A 293 0.51 22.17 -14.11
CA LYS A 293 0.11 23.57 -14.32
C LYS A 293 -0.93 23.97 -13.27
N ASP A 294 -0.59 24.96 -12.46
CA ASP A 294 -1.46 25.48 -11.41
C ASP A 294 -2.18 26.77 -11.86
N LEU A 295 -3.45 26.91 -11.49
CA LEU A 295 -4.27 28.08 -11.76
C LEU A 295 -3.71 29.38 -11.15
N ARG A 296 -2.84 29.27 -10.14
CA ARG A 296 -2.16 30.41 -9.49
C ARG A 296 -0.93 30.90 -10.28
N ASN A 297 -0.84 30.58 -11.58
CA ASN A 297 0.26 30.91 -12.48
C ASN A 297 1.64 30.41 -12.02
N LYS A 298 1.68 29.30 -11.26
CA LYS A 298 2.93 28.63 -10.92
C LYS A 298 2.94 27.24 -11.55
N ASN A 299 3.98 26.92 -12.30
CA ASN A 299 4.12 25.61 -12.94
C ASN A 299 5.25 24.85 -12.28
N TYR A 300 5.04 23.56 -12.06
CA TYR A 300 6.00 22.72 -11.35
C TYR A 300 6.34 21.48 -12.13
N VAL A 301 7.57 21.02 -12.00
CA VAL A 301 7.99 19.74 -12.54
C VAL A 301 8.26 18.80 -11.38
N PHE A 302 7.45 17.74 -11.30
CA PHE A 302 7.70 16.60 -10.44
C PHE A 302 8.58 15.58 -11.18
N SER A 303 9.66 15.15 -10.53
CA SER A 303 10.60 14.20 -11.10
C SER A 303 11.27 13.36 -10.02
N TYR A 304 11.48 12.08 -10.31
CA TYR A 304 12.43 11.27 -9.56
C TYR A 304 13.83 11.49 -10.09
N TYR A 305 14.80 11.65 -9.21
CA TYR A 305 16.21 11.80 -9.59
C TYR A 305 17.09 10.91 -8.73
N GLY A 306 18.17 10.39 -9.33
CA GLY A 306 19.23 9.72 -8.59
C GLY A 306 20.12 10.76 -7.91
N ASP A 307 20.23 10.76 -6.58
CA ASP A 307 21.19 11.57 -5.85
C ASP A 307 22.60 11.01 -6.10
N GLY A 308 23.20 11.46 -7.20
CA GLY A 308 24.61 11.27 -7.45
C GLY A 308 25.37 12.30 -6.65
N GLN A 309 25.78 11.97 -5.42
CA GLN A 309 26.97 12.62 -4.89
C GLN A 309 28.08 12.45 -5.93
N SER A 310 28.81 13.53 -6.20
CA SER A 310 29.94 13.58 -7.12
C SER A 310 30.92 12.43 -6.81
N GLY A 311 30.79 11.32 -7.52
CA GLY A 311 31.58 10.10 -7.25
C GLY A 311 30.86 8.77 -7.54
N PHE A 312 29.53 8.72 -7.58
CA PHE A 312 28.84 7.47 -7.96
C PHE A 312 28.84 7.28 -9.48
N SER A 313 29.53 6.22 -9.92
CA SER A 313 29.63 5.85 -11.33
C SER A 313 28.30 5.33 -11.88
N VAL A 314 28.14 5.36 -13.21
CA VAL A 314 27.03 4.71 -13.93
C VAL A 314 26.80 3.26 -13.48
N ILE A 315 27.86 2.59 -13.01
CA ILE A 315 27.80 1.24 -12.43
C ILE A 315 26.95 1.22 -11.16
N GLY A 316 27.09 2.20 -10.25
CA GLY A 316 26.28 2.33 -9.04
C GLY A 316 24.79 2.46 -9.36
N GLY A 317 24.44 3.22 -10.40
CA GLY A 317 23.06 3.30 -10.87
C GLY A 317 22.56 2.02 -11.56
N MET A 318 23.44 1.18 -12.11
CA MET A 318 23.05 -0.13 -12.65
C MET A 318 22.90 -1.21 -11.57
N THR A 319 23.67 -1.11 -10.49
CA THR A 319 23.66 -2.08 -9.38
C THR A 319 22.65 -1.75 -8.28
N GLY A 320 22.01 -0.57 -8.32
CA GLY A 320 21.05 -0.14 -7.28
C GLY A 320 21.70 0.60 -6.10
N ALA A 321 22.97 0.96 -6.20
CA ALA A 321 23.74 1.58 -5.12
C ALA A 321 23.58 3.11 -5.03
N MET A 322 22.74 3.72 -5.87
CA MET A 322 22.40 5.14 -5.84
C MET A 322 21.09 5.36 -5.07
N TRP A 323 20.87 6.57 -4.56
CA TRP A 323 19.59 6.92 -3.91
C TRP A 323 18.64 7.58 -4.90
N ALA A 324 17.37 7.20 -4.90
CA ALA A 324 16.31 7.87 -5.64
C ALA A 324 15.54 8.79 -4.70
N GLN A 325 15.30 10.04 -5.08
CA GLN A 325 14.39 10.90 -4.32
C GLN A 325 13.43 11.63 -5.28
N PRO A 326 12.13 11.71 -4.93
CA PRO A 326 11.22 12.59 -5.64
C PRO A 326 11.53 14.05 -5.30
N TYR A 327 11.53 14.89 -6.33
CA TYR A 327 11.74 16.32 -6.21
C TYR A 327 10.66 17.08 -6.95
N LEU A 328 10.31 18.23 -6.39
CA LEU A 328 9.54 19.27 -7.05
C LEU A 328 10.50 20.39 -7.45
N TYR A 329 10.40 20.84 -8.69
CA TYR A 329 11.14 21.96 -9.23
C TYR A 329 10.19 23.02 -9.76
N GLU A 330 10.62 24.27 -9.77
CA GLU A 330 10.00 25.25 -10.64
C GLU A 330 10.17 24.83 -12.12
N ALA A 331 9.07 24.87 -12.88
CA ALA A 331 9.07 24.30 -14.22
C ALA A 331 10.03 25.02 -15.18
N GLU A 332 10.07 26.36 -15.15
CA GLU A 332 10.91 27.14 -16.06
C GLU A 332 12.40 26.83 -15.88
N GLU A 333 12.85 26.74 -14.63
CA GLU A 333 14.23 26.41 -14.31
C GLU A 333 14.59 25.00 -14.80
N ARG A 334 13.73 24.00 -14.52
CA ARG A 334 14.01 22.62 -14.90
C ARG A 334 13.99 22.42 -16.41
N ILE A 335 13.07 23.08 -17.11
CA ILE A 335 13.03 23.10 -18.59
C ILE A 335 14.29 23.75 -19.15
N THR A 336 14.70 24.89 -18.59
CA THR A 336 15.91 25.62 -19.01
C THR A 336 17.18 24.79 -18.80
N HIS A 337 17.26 24.04 -17.70
CA HIS A 337 18.36 23.12 -17.42
C HIS A 337 18.55 22.11 -18.56
N TYR A 338 17.50 21.39 -18.97
CA TYR A 338 17.62 20.41 -20.06
C TYR A 338 17.89 21.04 -21.43
N LYS A 339 17.32 22.22 -21.71
CA LYS A 339 17.64 22.96 -22.94
C LYS A 339 19.12 23.35 -23.01
N LYS A 340 19.71 23.79 -21.89
CA LYS A 340 21.16 24.10 -21.82
C LYS A 340 22.05 22.88 -22.06
N LEU A 341 21.60 21.69 -21.68
CA LEU A 341 22.28 20.42 -21.97
C LEU A 341 22.08 19.93 -23.42
N GLY A 342 21.34 20.68 -24.25
CA GLY A 342 21.06 20.32 -25.65
C GLY A 342 20.05 19.19 -25.81
N GLN A 343 19.32 18.82 -24.75
CA GLN A 343 18.32 17.76 -24.81
C GLN A 343 16.98 18.30 -25.32
N SER A 344 16.31 17.54 -26.19
CA SER A 344 14.96 17.86 -26.66
C SER A 344 13.94 17.64 -25.54
N LEU A 345 12.87 18.45 -25.52
CA LEU A 345 11.74 18.28 -24.61
C LEU A 345 10.46 18.12 -25.43
N THR A 346 9.63 17.15 -25.06
CA THR A 346 8.32 16.92 -25.66
C THR A 346 7.28 16.80 -24.56
N PHE A 347 6.19 17.56 -24.68
CA PHE A 347 5.15 17.69 -23.66
C PHE A 347 3.85 17.06 -24.14
N TYR A 348 3.30 16.13 -23.38
CA TYR A 348 2.08 15.42 -23.72
C TYR A 348 1.01 15.70 -22.66
N PRO A 349 -0.06 16.44 -22.98
CA PRO A 349 -1.20 16.59 -22.09
C PRO A 349 -1.75 15.22 -21.68
N LEU A 350 -1.83 14.96 -20.38
CA LEU A 350 -2.44 13.73 -19.87
C LEU A 350 -3.96 13.86 -19.91
N LYS A 351 -4.63 12.89 -20.51
CA LYS A 351 -6.09 12.81 -20.56
C LYS A 351 -6.63 12.18 -19.28
N LEU A 352 -6.49 12.88 -18.17
CA LEU A 352 -6.99 12.47 -16.85
C LEU A 352 -8.33 13.13 -16.55
N THR A 353 -9.21 12.41 -15.88
CA THR A 353 -10.41 13.01 -15.27
C THR A 353 -10.00 13.89 -14.09
N ARG A 354 -10.89 14.78 -13.64
CA ARG A 354 -10.64 15.62 -12.46
C ARG A 354 -10.28 14.80 -11.21
N LEU A 355 -10.97 13.67 -11.01
CA LEU A 355 -10.70 12.75 -9.91
C LEU A 355 -9.33 12.05 -10.07
N GLN A 356 -8.93 11.69 -11.29
CA GLN A 356 -7.61 11.11 -11.53
C GLN A 356 -6.48 12.13 -11.31
N VAL A 357 -6.69 13.41 -11.64
CA VAL A 357 -5.76 14.50 -11.30
C VAL A 357 -5.63 14.61 -9.77
N GLU A 358 -6.75 14.62 -9.04
CA GLU A 358 -6.74 14.67 -7.58
C GLU A 358 -5.95 13.50 -6.97
N ARG A 359 -6.25 12.27 -7.42
CA ARG A 359 -5.52 11.06 -7.00
C ARG A 359 -4.03 11.14 -7.32
N LEU A 360 -3.67 11.64 -8.50
CA LEU A 360 -2.27 11.85 -8.90
C LEU A 360 -1.55 12.83 -7.98
N ILE A 361 -2.16 13.98 -7.67
CA ILE A 361 -1.57 14.99 -6.78
C ILE A 361 -1.44 14.45 -5.35
N HIS A 362 -2.45 13.77 -4.83
CA HIS A 362 -2.37 13.11 -3.53
C HIS A 362 -1.23 12.10 -3.47
N GLN A 363 -1.04 11.32 -4.53
CA GLN A 363 0.04 10.35 -4.57
C GLN A 363 1.43 10.99 -4.74
N ILE A 364 1.52 12.11 -5.46
CA ILE A 364 2.74 12.92 -5.52
C ILE A 364 3.10 13.46 -4.13
N LEU A 365 2.13 13.98 -3.37
CA LEU A 365 2.35 14.45 -2.00
C LEU A 365 2.81 13.33 -1.06
N VAL A 366 2.19 12.14 -1.15
CA VAL A 366 2.68 10.94 -0.44
C VAL A 366 4.12 10.63 -0.82
N ALA A 367 4.45 10.64 -2.12
CA ALA A 367 5.80 10.38 -2.59
C ALA A 367 6.81 11.43 -2.08
N LEU A 368 6.45 12.72 -2.05
CA LEU A 368 7.33 13.78 -1.55
C LEU A 368 7.60 13.67 -0.04
N ARG A 369 6.66 13.12 0.74
CA ARG A 369 6.87 12.78 2.16
C ARG A 369 7.65 11.48 2.36
N SER A 370 7.55 10.55 1.41
CA SER A 370 8.35 9.33 1.42
C SER A 370 9.81 9.68 1.16
N HIS A 371 10.69 9.17 2.01
CA HIS A 371 12.10 9.50 1.91
C HIS A 371 12.80 8.62 0.83
N ARG A 372 14.10 8.88 0.60
CA ARG A 372 15.02 8.24 -0.37
C ARG A 372 14.88 6.72 -0.58
N GLY A 373 14.64 6.30 -1.82
CA GLY A 373 14.73 4.91 -2.29
C GLY A 373 16.09 4.49 -2.81
N THR A 374 16.25 3.21 -3.19
CA THR A 374 17.39 2.82 -4.04
C THR A 374 17.08 3.15 -5.50
N TRP A 375 18.03 3.64 -6.26
CA TRP A 375 17.88 3.97 -7.67
C TRP A 375 18.57 2.90 -8.52
N ASN A 376 17.82 2.31 -9.44
CA ASN A 376 18.33 1.38 -10.43
C ASN A 376 17.88 1.80 -11.84
N HIS A 377 18.82 2.08 -12.74
CA HIS A 377 18.56 2.53 -14.11
C HIS A 377 17.66 1.58 -14.91
N LEU A 378 17.57 0.31 -14.54
CA LEU A 378 16.73 -0.70 -15.18
C LEU A 378 15.42 -0.94 -14.43
N THR A 379 15.47 -1.09 -13.10
CA THR A 379 14.33 -1.61 -12.32
C THR A 379 13.65 -0.59 -11.41
N ASN A 380 14.33 0.50 -11.04
CA ASN A 380 13.78 1.56 -10.17
C ASN A 380 14.29 2.93 -10.61
N ASN A 381 13.72 3.44 -11.70
CA ASN A 381 14.13 4.67 -12.37
C ASN A 381 12.96 5.65 -12.52
N CYS A 382 13.16 6.76 -13.22
CA CYS A 382 12.13 7.78 -13.45
C CYS A 382 10.89 7.22 -14.16
N VAL A 383 11.07 6.30 -15.10
CA VAL A 383 9.99 5.69 -15.86
C VAL A 383 9.12 4.83 -14.96
N VAL A 384 9.74 3.93 -14.20
CA VAL A 384 9.03 3.01 -13.30
C VAL A 384 8.25 3.80 -12.24
N ASN A 385 8.88 4.81 -11.63
CA ASN A 385 8.23 5.58 -10.58
C ASN A 385 7.14 6.53 -11.12
N THR A 386 7.34 7.16 -12.28
CA THR A 386 6.28 7.94 -12.93
C THR A 386 5.12 7.05 -13.38
N LEU A 387 5.39 5.85 -13.91
CA LEU A 387 4.35 4.89 -14.25
C LEU A 387 3.55 4.46 -13.02
N ARG A 388 4.20 4.21 -11.87
CA ARG A 388 3.51 3.91 -10.61
C ARG A 388 2.57 5.03 -10.16
N LEU A 389 2.97 6.29 -10.31
CA LEU A 389 2.08 7.43 -10.02
C LEU A 389 0.85 7.45 -10.93
N LEU A 390 1.06 7.21 -12.22
CA LEU A 390 -0.04 7.13 -13.20
C LEU A 390 -0.96 5.92 -12.92
N GLN A 391 -0.39 4.76 -12.58
CA GLN A 391 -1.13 3.58 -12.15
C GLN A 391 -1.97 3.90 -10.91
N ALA A 392 -1.38 4.49 -9.86
CA ALA A 392 -2.09 4.86 -8.64
C ALA A 392 -3.27 5.81 -8.93
N ALA A 393 -3.08 6.78 -9.83
CA ALA A 393 -4.11 7.74 -10.21
C ALA A 393 -5.32 7.09 -10.93
N MET A 394 -5.08 6.03 -11.71
CA MET A 394 -6.05 5.44 -12.63
C MET A 394 -6.55 4.05 -12.24
N MET A 395 -5.95 3.39 -11.24
CA MET A 395 -6.20 1.98 -10.90
C MET A 395 -7.65 1.64 -10.50
N PHE A 396 -8.46 2.62 -10.14
CA PHE A 396 -9.89 2.42 -9.83
C PHE A 396 -10.79 2.46 -11.06
N ASP A 397 -10.30 3.01 -12.18
CA ASP A 397 -11.11 3.26 -13.38
C ASP A 397 -10.58 2.52 -14.62
N ARG A 398 -9.31 2.06 -14.60
CA ARG A 398 -8.57 1.55 -15.77
C ARG A 398 -7.66 0.38 -15.36
N ASP A 399 -8.20 -0.84 -15.32
CA ASP A 399 -7.42 -2.03 -14.92
C ASP A 399 -6.25 -2.31 -15.88
N GLU A 400 -6.40 -2.00 -17.18
CA GLU A 400 -5.37 -2.22 -18.19
C GLU A 400 -4.07 -1.42 -17.94
N VAL A 401 -4.16 -0.34 -17.18
CA VAL A 401 -2.98 0.47 -16.79
C VAL A 401 -2.09 -0.29 -15.80
N MET A 402 -2.67 -1.20 -15.01
CA MET A 402 -1.92 -2.02 -14.04
C MET A 402 -1.03 -3.08 -14.69
N GLU A 403 -1.28 -3.40 -15.97
CA GLU A 403 -0.49 -4.37 -16.72
C GLU A 403 0.75 -3.76 -17.40
N LEU A 404 0.86 -2.43 -17.41
CA LEU A 404 2.02 -1.73 -17.97
C LEU A 404 3.30 -2.00 -17.16
N LYS A 405 4.39 -2.30 -17.88
CA LYS A 405 5.73 -2.59 -17.30
C LYS A 405 6.83 -1.89 -18.10
N SER A 406 6.72 -0.57 -18.22
CA SER A 406 7.65 0.24 -18.99
C SER A 406 8.88 0.60 -18.15
N HIS A 407 10.06 0.35 -18.71
CA HIS A 407 11.34 0.67 -18.05
C HIS A 407 12.10 1.81 -18.75
N PHE A 408 11.70 2.17 -19.98
CA PHE A 408 12.36 3.18 -20.80
C PHE A 408 11.41 4.31 -21.22
N PRO A 409 11.89 5.56 -21.33
CA PRO A 409 11.05 6.71 -21.62
C PRO A 409 10.19 6.58 -22.88
N ARG A 410 10.79 6.14 -24.00
CA ARG A 410 10.08 5.96 -25.27
C ARG A 410 9.06 4.83 -25.23
N SER A 411 9.38 3.73 -24.53
CA SER A 411 8.43 2.62 -24.33
C SER A 411 7.22 3.09 -23.55
N LEU A 412 7.41 3.86 -22.47
CA LEU A 412 6.29 4.41 -21.71
C LEU A 412 5.42 5.34 -22.56
N VAL A 413 6.01 6.20 -23.40
CA VAL A 413 5.22 7.02 -24.35
C VAL A 413 4.38 6.13 -25.27
N SER A 414 4.96 5.10 -25.86
CA SER A 414 4.24 4.16 -26.73
C SER A 414 3.07 3.50 -25.99
N ASP A 415 3.29 3.05 -24.76
CA ASP A 415 2.28 2.40 -23.93
C ASP A 415 1.14 3.37 -23.58
N LEU A 416 1.46 4.61 -23.20
CA LEU A 416 0.47 5.65 -22.87
C LEU A 416 -0.32 6.11 -24.10
N VAL A 417 0.30 6.16 -25.28
CA VAL A 417 -0.36 6.41 -26.57
C VAL A 417 -1.34 5.28 -26.89
N GLN A 418 -0.90 4.02 -26.78
CA GLN A 418 -1.72 2.85 -27.06
C GLN A 418 -2.98 2.81 -26.17
N LEU A 419 -2.83 3.18 -24.90
CA LEU A 419 -3.95 3.31 -23.96
C LEU A 419 -4.70 4.64 -24.09
N ARG A 420 -4.36 5.49 -25.07
CA ARG A 420 -4.97 6.81 -25.31
C ARG A 420 -4.95 7.73 -24.09
N ILE A 421 -3.98 7.57 -23.20
CA ILE A 421 -3.75 8.44 -22.03
C ILE A 421 -3.08 9.74 -22.48
N ILE A 422 -2.29 9.68 -23.55
CA ILE A 422 -1.74 10.84 -24.28
C ILE A 422 -2.10 10.75 -25.77
N SER A 423 -1.86 11.81 -26.54
CA SER A 423 -2.02 11.82 -28.01
C SER A 423 -0.77 11.33 -28.74
N GLU A 424 -0.95 10.79 -29.95
CA GLU A 424 0.16 10.41 -30.87
C GLU A 424 0.95 11.63 -31.38
N SER A 425 0.28 12.77 -31.53
CA SER A 425 0.85 14.02 -32.02
C SER A 425 1.03 15.05 -30.91
N TYR A 426 2.16 15.76 -30.96
CA TYR A 426 2.57 16.87 -30.08
C TYR A 426 2.08 18.21 -30.65
N HIS A 427 1.89 19.22 -29.78
CA HIS A 427 1.72 20.63 -30.14
C HIS A 427 2.90 21.46 -29.63
#